data_AF-A0A183L0Z6-F1
#
_entry.id   AF-A0A183L0Z6-F1
#
_cell.length_a   1.000
_cell.length_b   1.000
_cell.length_c   1.000
_cell.angle_alpha   90.00
_cell.angle_beta   90.00
_cell.angle_gamma   90.00
#
_symmetry.space_group_name_H-M   'P 1'
#
loop_
_entity.id
_entity.type
_entity.pdbx_description
1 polymer ?
#
loop_
_entity_poly.entity_id
_entity_poly.type
_entity_poly.pdbx_seq_one_letter_code
_entity_poly.pdbx_strand_id
1 'polypeptide(L)' 'MGAKGAVQIIFRGKDNQSQAEEEYIKAFANPFPAVSRGYIDDIIDPHLTRLRLCHDLELLERKKLENPWKKHSNMPL' A
#
# COMPACT_ATOMS: atom_id res chain seq x y z
N MET A 1 -0.20 -1.88 10.19
CA MET A 1 -0.59 -1.46 11.56
C MET A 1 -1.90 -0.68 11.46
N GLY A 2 -2.82 -0.83 12.41
CA GLY A 2 -4.06 -0.04 12.46
C GLY A 2 -3.87 1.30 13.17
N ALA A 3 -4.76 2.27 12.90
CA ALA A 3 -4.67 3.64 13.43
C ALA A 3 -4.59 3.67 14.97
N LYS A 4 -5.46 2.95 15.67
CA LYS A 4 -5.43 2.79 17.13
C LYS A 4 -4.05 2.40 17.67
N GLY A 5 -3.43 1.39 17.07
CA GLY A 5 -2.10 0.91 17.49
C GLY A 5 -0.99 1.92 17.20
N ALA A 6 -1.07 2.62 16.07
CA ALA A 6 -0.12 3.69 15.73
C ALA A 6 -0.21 4.85 16.73
N VAL A 7 -1.43 5.31 17.00
CA VAL A 7 -1.72 6.45 17.89
C VAL A 7 -1.29 6.15 19.32
N GLN A 8 -1.51 4.94 19.83
CA GLN A 8 -1.06 4.53 21.16
C GLN A 8 0.46 4.61 21.33
N ILE A 9 1.23 4.36 20.26
CA ILE A 9 2.69 4.46 20.27
C ILE A 9 3.14 5.91 20.11
N ILE A 10 2.59 6.62 19.12
CA ILE A 10 2.99 8.00 18.78
C ILE A 10 2.57 9.00 19.86
N PHE A 11 1.37 8.85 20.42
CA PHE A 11 0.79 9.74 21.44
C PHE A 11 0.76 9.08 22.83
N ARG A 12 1.75 8.24 23.12
CA ARG A 12 1.86 7.55 24.40
C ARG A 12 1.90 8.57 25.56
N GLY A 13 1.02 8.38 26.55
CA GLY A 13 0.96 9.22 27.76
C GLY A 13 0.20 10.55 27.62
N LYS A 14 -0.54 10.75 26.52
CA LYS A 14 -1.48 11.88 26.37
C LYS A 14 -2.92 11.42 26.54
N ASP A 15 -3.78 12.28 27.09
CA ASP A 15 -5.18 11.94 27.43
C ASP A 15 -6.14 11.97 26.22
N ASN A 16 -5.79 12.67 25.15
CA ASN A 16 -6.70 12.91 24.02
C ASN A 16 -6.50 11.94 22.83
N GLN A 17 -6.30 10.65 23.13
CA GLN A 17 -5.96 9.65 22.11
C GLN A 17 -7.09 9.37 21.12
N SER A 18 -8.36 9.53 21.53
CA SER A 18 -9.51 9.28 20.65
C SER A 18 -9.58 10.30 19.50
N GLN A 19 -9.35 11.58 19.77
CA GLN A 19 -9.33 12.60 18.72
C GLN A 19 -8.12 12.43 17.80
N ALA A 20 -6.95 12.13 18.39
CA ALA A 20 -5.74 11.83 17.63
C ALA A 20 -5.92 10.61 16.70
N GLU A 21 -6.74 9.63 17.08
CA GLU A 21 -7.06 8.47 16.23
C GLU A 21 -7.88 8.86 15.00
N GLU A 22 -8.94 9.65 15.18
CA GLU A 22 -9.77 10.11 14.05
C GLU A 22 -8.97 10.97 13.06
N GLU A 23 -8.14 11.87 13.58
CA GLU A 23 -7.23 12.69 12.77
C GLU A 23 -6.22 11.82 12.02
N TYR A 24 -5.67 10.81 12.70
CA TYR A 24 -4.72 9.89 12.09
C TYR A 24 -5.37 9.08 10.97
N ILE A 25 -6.61 8.62 11.14
CA ILE A 25 -7.37 7.92 10.11
C ILE A 25 -7.56 8.83 8.90
N LYS A 26 -8.03 10.06 9.11
CA LYS A 26 -8.26 11.03 8.04
C LYS A 26 -6.97 11.38 7.28
N ALA A 27 -5.85 11.53 7.99
CA ALA A 27 -4.59 11.93 7.38
C ALA A 27 -3.84 10.77 6.70
N PHE A 28 -3.84 9.57 7.31
CA PHE A 28 -2.93 8.49 6.94
C PHE A 28 -3.62 7.20 6.52
N ALA A 29 -4.84 6.91 6.96
CA ALA A 29 -5.56 5.68 6.61
C ALA A 29 -6.39 5.81 5.33
N ASN A 30 -5.81 6.48 4.34
CA ASN A 30 -6.38 6.69 3.01
C ASN A 30 -5.26 6.48 1.96
N PRO A 31 -5.57 6.36 0.66
CA PRO A 31 -4.56 6.03 -0.35
C PRO A 31 -3.65 7.21 -0.72
N PHE A 32 -4.01 8.46 -0.43
CA PHE A 32 -3.30 9.64 -0.92
C PHE A 32 -1.83 9.75 -0.45
N PRO A 33 -1.48 9.43 0.82
CA PRO A 33 -0.08 9.38 1.26
C PRO A 33 0.79 8.38 0.49
N ALA A 34 0.22 7.31 -0.06
CA ALA A 34 0.97 6.32 -0.84
C ALA A 34 1.13 6.76 -2.30
N VAL A 35 0.11 7.41 -2.87
CA VAL A 35 0.15 8.01 -4.21
C VAL A 35 1.21 9.11 -4.29
N SER A 36 1.31 9.99 -3.30
CA SER A 36 2.31 11.07 -3.31
C SER A 36 3.76 10.58 -3.31
N ARG A 37 3.98 9.30 -2.94
CA ARG A 37 5.29 8.64 -2.95
C ARG A 37 5.52 7.74 -4.17
N GLY A 38 4.53 7.59 -5.05
CA GLY A 38 4.59 6.70 -6.20
C GLY A 38 4.55 5.21 -5.83
N TYR A 39 4.01 4.84 -4.66
CA TYR A 39 3.82 3.44 -4.29
C TYR A 39 2.54 2.84 -4.88
N ILE A 40 1.59 3.71 -5.22
CA ILE A 40 0.36 3.38 -5.92
C ILE A 40 0.37 4.18 -7.22
N ASP A 41 0.18 3.50 -8.34
CA ASP A 41 0.19 4.12 -9.67
C ASP A 41 -1.08 4.93 -9.94
N ASP A 42 -2.24 4.49 -9.46
CA ASP A 42 -3.53 5.12 -9.74
C ASP A 42 -4.62 4.81 -8.69
N ILE A 43 -5.60 5.69 -8.53
CA ILE A 43 -6.83 5.47 -7.75
C ILE A 43 -8.00 5.41 -8.73
N ILE A 44 -8.56 4.22 -8.91
CA ILE A 44 -9.61 3.98 -9.91
C ILE A 44 -10.97 3.75 -9.25
N ASP A 45 -12.04 4.00 -10.00
CA ASP A 45 -13.38 3.57 -9.59
C ASP A 45 -13.49 2.03 -9.57
N PRO A 46 -14.21 1.44 -8.59
CA PRO A 46 -14.26 -0.02 -8.44
C PRO A 46 -14.73 -0.77 -9.70
N HIS A 47 -15.65 -0.19 -10.47
CA HIS A 47 -16.20 -0.81 -11.68
C HIS A 47 -15.21 -0.83 -12.86
N LEU A 48 -14.17 0.00 -12.85
CA LEU A 48 -13.13 0.05 -13.89
C LEU A 48 -12.06 -1.03 -13.72
N THR A 49 -12.04 -1.71 -12.57
CA THR A 49 -11.00 -2.69 -12.21
C THR A 49 -10.73 -3.72 -13.33
N ARG A 50 -11.79 -4.31 -13.92
CA ARG A 50 -11.63 -5.31 -14.99
C ARG A 50 -10.94 -4.72 -16.21
N LEU A 51 -11.39 -3.54 -16.66
CA LEU A 51 -10.84 -2.88 -17.83
C LEU A 51 -9.37 -2.54 -17.62
N ARG A 52 -9.02 -1.99 -16.45
CA ARG A 52 -7.64 -1.63 -16.12
C ARG A 52 -6.74 -2.86 -16.10
N LEU A 53 -7.19 -3.95 -15.45
CA LEU A 53 -6.43 -5.21 -15.41
C LEU A 53 -6.19 -5.81 -16.80
N CYS A 54 -7.20 -5.83 -17.68
CA CYS A 54 -7.02 -6.33 -19.05
C CYS A 54 -5.96 -5.53 -19.81
N HIS A 55 -6.03 -4.20 -19.72
CA HIS A 55 -5.06 -3.32 -20.38
C HIS A 55 -3.65 -3.48 -19.82
N ASP A 56 -3.50 -3.52 -18.50
CA ASP A 56 -2.19 -3.68 -17.85
C ASP A 56 -1.54 -5.03 -18.21
N LEU A 57 -2.34 -6.11 -18.33
CA LEU A 57 -1.85 -7.41 -18.77
C LEU A 57 -1.40 -7.41 -20.24
N GLU A 58 -2.15 -6.76 -21.13
CA GLU A 58 -1.76 -6.59 -22.54
C GLU A 58 -0.44 -5.81 -22.65
N LEU A 59 -0.29 -4.72 -21.89
CA LEU A 59 0.93 -3.93 -21.83
C LEU A 59 2.14 -4.76 -21.34
N LEU A 60 1.93 -5.60 -20.33
CA LEU A 60 2.97 -6.37 -19.68
C LEU A 60 3.31 -7.69 -20.39
N GLU A 61 2.60 -8.05 -21.47
CA GLU A 61 2.74 -9.31 -22.20
C GLU A 61 4.21 -9.64 -22.56
N ARG A 62 4.98 -8.62 -22.93
CA ARG A 62 6.37 -8.77 -23.42
C ARG A 62 7.44 -8.45 -22.40
N LYS A 63 7.07 -8.25 -21.13
CA LYS A 63 8.02 -7.92 -20.07
C LYS A 63 8.98 -9.08 -19.84
N LYS A 64 10.28 -8.84 -20.03
CA LYS A 64 11.36 -9.78 -19.70
C LYS A 64 12.17 -9.24 -18.53
N LEU A 65 12.43 -10.10 -17.55
CA LEU A 65 13.27 -9.78 -16.39
C LEU A 65 14.17 -10.98 -16.12
N GLU A 66 15.46 -10.71 -16.00
CA GLU A 66 16.47 -11.72 -15.66
C GLU A 66 16.85 -11.58 -14.20
N ASN A 67 16.93 -12.70 -13.49
CA ASN A 67 17.37 -12.76 -12.11
C ASN A 67 18.83 -13.25 -12.06
N PRO A 68 19.59 -12.90 -11.00
CA PRO A 68 20.93 -13.45 -10.79
C PRO A 68 20.92 -14.99 -10.78
N TRP A 69 21.92 -15.61 -11.41
CA TRP A 69 22.03 -17.07 -11.50
C TRP A 69 22.17 -17.72 -10.12
N LYS A 70 21.40 -18.78 -9.90
CA LYS A 70 21.47 -19.64 -8.71
C LYS A 70 20.93 -21.03 -9.05
N LYS A 71 21.34 -22.08 -8.33
CA LYS A 71 20.79 -23.43 -8.51
C LYS A 71 19.30 -23.50 -8.15
N HIS A 72 18.93 -22.93 -7.02
CA HIS A 72 17.55 -22.76 -6.55
C HIS A 72 17.50 -21.62 -5.52
N SER A 73 16.31 -21.17 -5.14
CA SER A 73 16.13 -20.28 -3.98
C SER A 73 16.28 -21.04 -2.67
N ASN A 74 16.51 -20.30 -1.58
CA ASN A 74 16.48 -20.80 -0.21
C ASN A 74 15.35 -20.10 0.56
N MET A 75 14.09 -20.41 0.22
CA MET A 75 12.96 -19.84 0.95
C MET A 75 12.88 -20.45 2.35
N PRO A 76 12.52 -19.67 3.39
CA PRO A 76 12.27 -20.22 4.72
C PRO A 76 11.28 -21.38 4.66
N LEU A 77 11.62 -22.48 5.35
CA LEU A 77 10.74 -23.65 5.53
C LEU A 77 9.84 -23.46 6.76
#